data_AF-A0A9C9TC36-F1
#
_entry.id   AF-A0A9C9TC36-F1
#
_cell.length_a   1.000
_cell.length_b   1.000
_cell.length_c   1.000
_cell.angle_alpha   90.00
_cell.angle_beta   90.00
_cell.angle_gamma   90.00
#
_symmetry.space_group_name_H-M   'P 1'
#
loop_
_entity.id
_entity.type
_entity.pdbx_description
1 polymer ?
#
loop_
_entity_poly.entity_id
_entity_poly.type
_entity_poly.pdbx_seq_one_letter_code
_entity_poly.pdbx_strand_id
1 'polypeptide(L)'
;MTPQVEILDAIGTVVGAVLTLMIFSYLLGDNPLYRLALHLFVGALVGYSFGVVVREVGIKMVLYQLIINPLAVVIPVVLGILLIFKGFPRQAYIGNFSVAYLTGVGAAVALG
;
A
#
# COMPACT_ATOMS: atom_id res chain seq x y z
N MET A 1 -18.12 -23.82 -14.41
CA MET A 1 -17.11 -23.66 -13.34
C MET A 1 -16.22 -24.89 -13.33
N THR A 2 -14.90 -24.73 -13.33
CA THR A 2 -13.95 -25.84 -13.27
C THR A 2 -13.72 -26.25 -11.81
N PRO A 3 -13.69 -27.57 -11.49
CA PRO A 3 -13.57 -28.07 -10.11
C PRO A 3 -12.30 -27.62 -9.36
N GLN A 4 -11.32 -27.06 -10.07
CA GLN A 4 -10.12 -26.48 -9.46
C GLN A 4 -10.35 -25.14 -8.77
N VAL A 5 -11.34 -24.35 -9.20
CA VAL A 5 -11.64 -23.04 -8.61
C VAL A 5 -12.29 -23.20 -7.24
N GLU A 6 -13.17 -24.20 -7.05
CA GLU A 6 -13.81 -24.46 -5.76
C GLU A 6 -12.83 -24.82 -4.66
N ILE A 7 -11.80 -25.63 -4.96
CA ILE A 7 -10.76 -25.99 -3.99
C ILE A 7 -9.96 -24.74 -3.60
N LEU A 8 -9.67 -23.87 -4.56
CA LEU A 8 -8.95 -22.61 -4.33
C LEU A 8 -9.75 -21.67 -3.43
N ASP A 9 -11.05 -21.54 -3.67
CA ASP A 9 -11.97 -20.73 -2.86
C ASP A 9 -12.11 -21.29 -1.44
N ALA A 10 -12.19 -22.62 -1.28
CA ALA A 10 -12.24 -23.28 0.02
C ALA A 10 -10.94 -23.04 0.83
N ILE A 11 -9.77 -23.18 0.19
CA ILE A 11 -8.48 -22.90 0.83
C ILE A 11 -8.40 -21.42 1.25
N GLY A 12 -8.77 -20.50 0.35
CA GLY A 12 -8.78 -19.07 0.65
C GLY A 12 -9.68 -18.72 1.84
N THR A 13 -10.86 -19.33 1.91
CA THR A 13 -11.82 -19.15 3.00
C THR A 13 -11.26 -19.63 4.34
N VAL A 14 -10.64 -20.82 4.36
CA VAL A 14 -10.02 -21.38 5.58
C VAL A 14 -8.84 -20.54 6.04
N VAL A 15 -7.97 -20.14 5.12
CA VAL A 15 -6.81 -19.28 5.43
C VAL A 15 -7.27 -17.92 5.98
N GLY A 16 -8.28 -17.29 5.36
CA GLY A 16 -8.85 -16.04 5.83
C GLY A 16 -9.49 -16.15 7.21
N ALA A 17 -10.22 -17.24 7.48
CA ALA A 17 -10.82 -17.49 8.79
C ALA A 17 -9.74 -17.65 9.88
N VAL A 18 -8.67 -18.40 9.61
CA VAL A 18 -7.55 -18.58 10.54
C VAL A 18 -6.83 -17.26 10.79
N LEU A 19 -6.54 -16.47 9.75
CA LEU A 19 -5.92 -15.15 9.90
C LEU A 19 -6.78 -14.21 10.77
N THR A 20 -8.09 -14.21 10.56
CA THR A 20 -9.04 -13.42 11.33
C THR A 20 -9.02 -13.83 12.81
N LEU A 21 -9.02 -15.13 13.10
CA LEU A 21 -8.90 -15.65 14.47
C LEU A 21 -7.55 -15.28 15.10
N MET A 22 -6.44 -15.31 14.34
CA MET A 22 -5.13 -14.89 14.83
C MET A 22 -5.09 -13.40 15.19
N ILE A 23 -5.79 -12.55 14.44
CA ILE A 23 -5.93 -11.11 14.76
C ILE A 23 -6.82 -10.94 16.00
N PHE A 24 -7.94 -11.65 16.08
CA PHE A 24 -8.83 -11.63 17.25
C PHE A 24 -8.14 -12.12 18.53
N SER A 25 -7.13 -12.98 18.43
CA SER A 25 -6.32 -13.44 19.58
C SER A 25 -5.65 -12.29 20.34
N TYR A 26 -5.53 -11.09 19.75
CA TYR A 26 -5.12 -9.89 20.47
C TYR A 26 -5.98 -9.62 21.72
N LEU A 27 -7.30 -9.89 21.65
CA LEU A 27 -8.23 -9.66 22.76
C LEU A 27 -8.02 -10.60 23.94
N LEU A 28 -7.39 -11.77 23.72
CA LEU A 28 -7.07 -12.74 24.77
C LEU A 28 -5.67 -12.53 25.39
N GLY A 29 -4.91 -11.54 24.92
CA GLY A 29 -3.56 -11.21 25.41
C GLY A 29 -2.50 -11.21 24.29
N ASP A 30 -1.38 -10.51 24.53
CA ASP A 30 -0.26 -10.35 23.58
C ASP A 30 0.48 -11.67 23.26
N ASN A 31 -0.15 -12.55 22.48
CA ASN A 31 0.41 -13.83 22.06
C ASN A 31 1.31 -13.67 20.81
N PRO A 32 2.47 -14.35 20.68
CA PRO A 32 3.28 -14.38 19.46
C PRO A 32 2.51 -14.65 18.16
N LEU A 33 1.39 -15.40 18.21
CA LEU A 33 0.53 -15.65 17.04
C LEU A 33 -0.04 -14.35 16.45
N TYR A 34 -0.49 -13.43 17.30
CA TYR A 34 -1.00 -12.13 16.85
C TYR A 34 0.10 -11.31 16.17
N ARG A 35 1.31 -11.28 16.74
CA ARG A 35 2.44 -10.56 16.15
C ARG A 35 2.80 -11.11 14.78
N LEU A 36 2.80 -12.43 14.60
CA LEU A 36 3.08 -13.06 13.32
C LEU A 36 2.03 -12.66 12.27
N ALA A 37 0.73 -12.79 12.59
CA ALA A 37 -0.35 -12.38 11.70
C ALA A 37 -0.25 -10.89 11.33
N LEU A 38 0.07 -10.03 12.29
CA LEU A 38 0.24 -8.59 12.06
C LEU A 38 1.42 -8.29 11.14
N HIS A 39 2.59 -8.90 11.34
CA HIS A 39 3.75 -8.71 10.46
C HIS A 39 3.47 -9.22 9.04
N LEU A 40 2.75 -10.34 8.92
CA LEU A 40 2.38 -10.91 7.63
C LEU A 40 1.39 -9.99 6.90
N PHE A 41 0.38 -9.47 7.60
CA PHE A 41 -0.59 -8.53 7.06
C PHE A 41 0.06 -7.21 6.64
N VAL A 42 0.84 -6.58 7.53
CA VAL A 42 1.53 -5.32 7.23
C VAL A 42 2.57 -5.52 6.13
N GLY A 43 3.32 -6.64 6.15
CA GLY A 43 4.28 -6.98 5.12
C GLY A 43 3.65 -7.16 3.74
N ALA A 44 2.52 -7.87 3.67
CA ALA A 44 1.76 -8.02 2.42
C ALA A 44 1.22 -6.68 1.91
N LEU A 45 0.66 -5.85 2.80
CA LEU A 45 0.13 -4.53 2.47
C LEU A 45 1.21 -3.59 1.95
N VAL A 46 2.37 -3.54 2.61
CA VAL A 46 3.52 -2.74 2.19
C VAL A 46 4.10 -3.27 0.87
N GLY A 47 4.28 -4.59 0.74
CA GLY A 47 4.83 -5.20 -0.47
C GLY A 47 3.96 -4.98 -1.71
N TYR A 48 2.65 -5.18 -1.58
CA TYR A 48 1.69 -4.91 -2.66
C TYR A 48 1.68 -3.42 -3.03
N SER A 49 1.55 -2.53 -2.05
CA SER A 49 1.53 -1.08 -2.27
C SER A 49 2.81 -0.60 -2.97
N PHE A 50 3.97 -1.12 -2.54
CA PHE A 50 5.25 -0.80 -3.17
C PHE A 50 5.29 -1.26 -4.64
N GLY A 51 4.85 -2.49 -4.92
CA GLY A 51 4.79 -3.01 -6.29
C GLY A 51 3.88 -2.18 -7.20
N VAL A 52 2.71 -1.75 -6.69
CA VAL A 52 1.79 -0.84 -7.40
C VAL A 52 2.44 0.51 -7.65
N VAL A 53 3.07 1.13 -6.64
CA VAL A 53 3.74 2.43 -6.79
C VAL A 53 4.86 2.36 -7.85
N VAL A 54 5.70 1.33 -7.81
CA VAL A 54 6.78 1.17 -8.81
C VAL A 54 6.23 1.02 -10.22
N ARG A 55 5.16 0.23 -10.38
CA ARG A 55 4.58 -0.04 -11.71
C ARG A 55 3.77 1.13 -12.25
N GLU A 56 2.85 1.68 -11.45
CA GLU A 56 1.95 2.75 -11.85
C GLU A 56 2.66 4.11 -11.87
N VAL A 57 3.36 4.46 -10.79
CA VAL A 57 4.03 5.76 -10.70
C VAL A 57 5.36 5.74 -11.46
N GLY A 58 6.20 4.72 -11.25
CA GLY A 58 7.53 4.67 -11.86
C GLY A 58 7.49 4.50 -13.39
N ILE A 59 6.76 3.49 -13.88
CA ILE A 59 6.78 3.16 -15.32
C ILE A 59 5.74 3.95 -16.10
N LYS A 60 4.47 3.91 -15.68
CA LYS A 60 3.38 4.53 -16.46
C LYS A 60 3.31 6.04 -16.27
N MET A 61 3.55 6.56 -15.06
CA MET A 61 3.40 7.99 -14.80
C MET A 61 4.64 8.82 -15.08
N VAL A 62 5.86 8.28 -14.95
CA VAL A 62 7.09 9.04 -15.25
C VAL A 62 7.55 8.80 -16.68
N LEU A 63 7.73 7.55 -17.11
CA LEU A 63 8.33 7.25 -18.42
C LEU A 63 7.40 7.63 -19.60
N TYR A 64 6.11 7.28 -19.52
CA TYR A 64 5.17 7.52 -20.62
C TYR A 64 4.72 8.98 -20.70
N GLN A 65 4.48 9.64 -19.56
CA GLN A 65 4.12 11.07 -19.53
C GLN A 65 5.27 11.99 -19.97
N LEU A 66 6.54 11.59 -19.78
CA LEU A 66 7.69 12.40 -20.20
C LEU A 66 7.76 12.55 -21.74
N ILE A 67 7.22 11.57 -22.47
CA ILE A 67 7.18 11.57 -23.94
C ILE A 67 6.00 12.42 -24.46
N ILE A 68 4.91 12.53 -23.71
CA ILE A 68 3.66 13.16 -24.17
C ILE A 68 3.52 14.60 -23.66
N ASN A 69 3.83 14.86 -22.39
CA ASN A 69 3.70 16.19 -21.77
C ASN A 69 4.75 16.39 -20.66
N PRO A 70 5.94 16.92 -20.99
CA PRO A 70 7.04 17.05 -20.03
C PRO A 70 6.71 18.00 -18.86
N LEU A 71 5.83 18.99 -19.05
CA LEU A 71 5.41 19.91 -17.99
C LEU A 71 4.50 19.25 -16.93
N ALA A 72 3.69 18.25 -17.30
CA ALA A 72 2.79 17.56 -16.38
C ALA A 72 3.53 16.57 -15.46
N VAL A 73 4.75 16.18 -15.82
CA VAL A 73 5.63 15.29 -15.04
C VAL A 73 6.29 16.00 -13.86
N VAL A 74 6.42 17.33 -13.92
CA VAL A 74 7.12 18.12 -12.90
C VAL A 74 6.46 17.97 -11.53
N ILE A 75 5.13 18.09 -11.46
CA ILE A 75 4.38 17.99 -10.20
C ILE A 75 4.56 16.61 -9.53
N PRO A 76 4.32 15.45 -10.19
CA PRO A 76 4.48 14.15 -9.58
C PRO A 76 5.95 13.80 -9.28
N VAL A 77 6.91 14.25 -10.08
CA VAL A 77 8.34 14.06 -9.78
C VAL A 77 8.74 14.85 -8.55
N VAL A 78 8.31 16.12 -8.43
CA VAL A 78 8.55 16.93 -7.23
C VAL A 78 7.90 16.28 -6.01
N LEU A 79 6.62 15.89 -6.09
CA LEU A 79 5.94 15.20 -4.98
C LEU A 79 6.60 13.87 -4.61
N GLY A 80 7.09 13.10 -5.59
CA GLY A 80 7.82 11.85 -5.39
C GLY A 80 9.17 12.06 -4.70
N ILE A 81 9.94 13.06 -5.14
CA ILE A 81 11.20 13.45 -4.48
C ILE A 81 10.93 13.90 -3.04
N LEU A 82 9.92 14.75 -2.81
CA LEU A 82 9.52 15.19 -1.47
C LEU A 82 9.08 14.01 -0.57
N LEU A 83 8.50 12.97 -1.15
CA LEU A 83 8.08 11.77 -0.43
C LEU A 83 9.29 10.91 -0.02
N ILE A 84 10.33 10.81 -0.85
CA ILE A 84 11.60 10.14 -0.49
C ILE A 84 12.25 10.84 0.72
N PHE A 85 12.21 12.17 0.77
CA PHE A 85 12.75 12.93 1.91
C PHE A 85 12.01 12.67 3.23
N LYS A 86 10.76 12.21 3.21
CA LYS A 86 10.03 11.80 4.43
C LYS A 86 10.66 10.56 5.09
N GLY A 87 11.36 9.72 4.34
CA GLY A 87 12.07 8.55 4.90
C GLY A 87 13.19 8.94 5.88
N PHE A 88 13.66 10.19 5.85
CA PHE A 88 14.70 10.69 6.74
C PHE A 88 14.08 11.55 7.86
N PRO A 89 14.20 11.15 9.15
CA PRO A 89 13.54 11.82 10.27
C PRO A 89 13.99 13.28 10.50
N ARG A 90 15.12 13.71 9.90
CA ARG A 90 15.66 15.07 10.01
C ARG A 90 15.07 16.08 9.01
N GLN A 91 14.37 15.67 7.96
CA GLN A 91 13.73 16.55 6.95
C GLN A 91 12.22 16.29 6.78
N ALA A 92 11.59 15.61 7.74
CA ALA A 92 10.18 15.20 7.68
C ALA A 92 9.17 16.34 7.50
N TYR A 93 9.51 17.59 7.87
CA TYR A 93 8.64 18.76 7.70
C TYR A 93 8.28 19.03 6.23
N ILE A 94 9.22 18.80 5.31
CA ILE A 94 9.00 19.03 3.88
C ILE A 94 8.12 17.92 3.27
N GLY A 95 8.23 16.70 3.81
CA GLY A 95 7.41 15.56 3.41
C GLY A 95 5.93 15.69 3.80
N ASN A 96 5.58 16.56 4.76
CA ASN A 96 4.21 16.73 5.24
C ASN A 96 3.25 17.23 4.15
N PHE A 97 3.70 18.06 3.21
CA PHE A 97 2.87 18.51 2.08
C PHE A 97 2.48 17.36 1.15
N SER A 98 3.41 16.45 0.86
CA SER A 98 3.15 15.29 0.00
C SER A 98 2.19 14.30 0.68
N VAL A 99 2.30 14.14 2.00
CA VAL A 99 1.39 13.30 2.79
C VAL A 99 0.01 13.91 2.88
N ALA A 100 -0.10 15.21 3.15
CA ALA A 100 -1.38 15.91 3.17
C ALA A 100 -2.11 15.77 1.82
N TYR A 101 -1.38 15.89 0.71
CA TYR A 101 -1.90 15.65 -0.63
C TYR A 101 -2.39 14.20 -0.82
N LEU A 102 -1.57 13.21 -0.48
CA LEU A 102 -1.95 11.79 -0.58
C LEU A 102 -3.17 11.45 0.27
N THR A 103 -3.25 12.00 1.48
CA THR A 103 -4.36 11.74 2.40
C THR A 103 -5.63 12.44 1.91
N GLY A 104 -5.51 13.66 1.37
CA GLY A 104 -6.63 14.41 0.78
C GLY A 104 -7.20 13.75 -0.48
N VAL A 105 -6.34 13.31 -1.41
CA VAL A 105 -6.78 12.54 -2.59
C VAL A 105 -7.39 11.20 -2.19
N GLY A 106 -6.79 10.49 -1.23
CA GLY A 106 -7.33 9.24 -0.71
C GLY A 106 -8.72 9.42 -0.10
N ALA A 107 -8.92 10.49 0.68
CA ALA A 107 -10.23 10.84 1.23
C ALA A 107 -11.24 11.20 0.13
N ALA A 108 -10.84 11.97 -0.90
CA ALA A 108 -11.72 12.32 -2.01
C ALA A 108 -12.20 11.10 -2.80
N VAL A 109 -11.31 10.15 -3.08
CA VAL A 109 -11.65 8.89 -3.78
C VAL A 109 -12.51 7.96 -2.93
N ALA A 110 -12.34 7.98 -1.60
CA ALA A 110 -13.19 7.18 -0.71
C ALA A 110 -14.62 7.74 -0.56
N LEU A 111 -14.79 9.05 -0.74
CA LEU A 111 -16.07 9.76 -0.57
C LEU A 111 -16.86 9.93 -1.87
N GLY A 112 -16.19 9.92 -3.03
CA GLY A 112 -16.83 10.03 -4.35
C GLY A 112 -17.08 8.67 -4.98
#